data_AF-A0A4V2UH04-F1
#
_entry.id   AF-A0A4V2UH04-F1
#
_cell.length_a   1.000
_cell.length_b   1.000
_cell.length_c   1.000
_cell.angle_alpha   90.00
_cell.angle_beta   90.00
_cell.angle_gamma   90.00
#
_symmetry.space_group_name_H-M   'P 1'
#
loop_
_entity.id
_entity.type
_entity.pdbx_description
1 polymer ?
#
loop_
_entity_poly.entity_id
_entity_poly.type
_entity_poly.pdbx_seq_one_letter_code
_entity_poly.pdbx_strand_id
1 'polypeptide(L)' 'MRVRPEVLAAVETLAAAELRSVNAQVEMLLREALARRGALRALDTAPASEEPPSP' A
#
# COMPACT_ATOMS: atom_id res chain seq x y z
N MET A 1 -12.03 -3.42 0.81
CA MET A 1 -11.20 -4.44 1.49
C MET A 1 -11.86 -4.77 2.82
N ARG A 2 -12.03 -6.06 3.17
CA ARG A 2 -12.49 -6.46 4.51
C ARG A 2 -11.27 -6.86 5.33
N VAL A 3 -11.11 -6.24 6.50
CA VAL A 3 -10.00 -6.48 7.42
C VAL A 3 -10.59 -6.71 8.80
N ARG A 4 -10.02 -7.66 9.56
CA ARG A 4 -10.42 -7.85 10.96
C ARG A 4 -10.06 -6.60 11.79
N PRO A 5 -10.91 -6.13 12.71
CA PRO A 5 -10.64 -4.91 13.49
C PRO A 5 -9.29 -4.94 14.22
N GLU A 6 -8.89 -6.10 14.72
CA GLU A 6 -7.65 -6.25 15.49
C GLU A 6 -6.41 -6.06 14.61
N VAL A 7 -6.50 -6.44 13.33
CA VAL A 7 -5.43 -6.21 12.35
C VAL A 7 -5.35 -4.73 11.99
N LEU A 8 -6.49 -4.07 11.82
CA LEU A 8 -6.52 -2.64 11.51
C LEU A 8 -5.91 -1.82 12.65
N ALA A 9 -6.26 -2.11 13.90
CA ALA A 9 -5.71 -1.43 15.09
C ALA A 9 -4.18 -1.60 15.19
N ALA A 10 -3.65 -2.78 14.84
CA ALA A 10 -2.20 -3.01 14.80
C ALA A 10 -1.52 -2.16 13.72
N VAL A 11 -2.14 -2.02 12.54
CA VAL A 11 -1.63 -1.17 11.46
C VAL A 11 -1.69 0.32 11.84
N GLU A 12 -2.77 0.77 12.48
CA GLU A 12 -2.92 2.14 12.99
C GLU A 12 -1.82 2.48 14.01
N THR A 13 -1.56 1.57 14.95
CA THR A 13 -0.49 1.72 15.95
C THR A 13 0.88 1.85 15.29
N LEU A 14 1.17 0.99 14.30
CA LEU A 14 2.43 1.01 13.58
C LEU A 14 2.58 2.29 12.73
N ALA A 15 1.52 2.71 12.05
CA ALA A 15 1.50 3.94 11.26
C ALA A 15 1.77 5.17 12.13
N ALA A 16 1.16 5.25 13.32
CA ALA A 16 1.38 6.32 14.27
C ALA A 16 2.84 6.35 14.77
N ALA A 17 3.42 5.19 15.08
CA ALA A 17 4.81 5.07 15.52
C ALA A 17 5.82 5.54 14.45
N GLU A 18 5.47 5.39 13.17
CA GLU A 18 6.33 5.72 12.04
C GLU A 18 5.96 7.05 11.37
N LEU A 19 5.08 7.85 11.98
CA LEU A 19 4.60 9.15 11.48
C LEU A 19 4.03 9.07 10.04
N ARG A 20 3.33 7.99 9.74
CA ARG A 20 2.71 7.72 8.43
C ARG A 20 1.19 7.72 8.52
N SER A 21 0.54 7.98 7.39
CA SER A 21 -0.88 7.68 7.28
C SER A 21 -1.09 6.16 7.27
N VAL A 22 -2.26 5.72 7.75
CA VAL A 22 -2.64 4.31 7.72
C VAL A 22 -2.57 3.73 6.31
N ASN A 23 -2.99 4.50 5.30
CA ASN A 23 -2.94 4.07 3.90
C ASN A 23 -1.49 3.89 3.40
N ALA A 24 -0.59 4.82 3.73
CA ALA A 24 0.83 4.68 3.38
C ALA A 24 1.46 3.45 4.06
N GLN A 25 1.04 3.15 5.30
CA GLN A 25 1.48 1.94 5.99
C GLN A 25 0.99 0.66 5.30
N VAL A 26 -0.30 0.62 4.94
CA VAL A 26 -0.90 -0.53 4.23
C VAL A 26 -0.20 -0.76 2.90
N GLU A 27 -0.01 0.28 2.09
CA GLU A 27 0.67 0.18 0.78
C GLU A 27 2.08 -0.39 0.94
N MET A 28 2.86 0.12 1.91
CA MET A 28 4.20 -0.39 2.17
C MET A 28 4.19 -1.87 2.57
N LEU A 29 3.34 -2.27 3.53
CA LEU A 29 3.25 -3.65 4.00
C LEU A 29 2.83 -4.61 2.87
N LEU A 30 1.89 -4.18 2.02
CA LEU A 30 1.45 -4.95 0.86
C LEU A 30 2.57 -5.09 -0.17
N ARG A 31 3.28 -4.00 -0.49
CA ARG A 31 4.43 -4.01 -1.39
C ARG A 31 5.51 -4.97 -0.92
N GLU A 32 5.87 -4.93 0.36
CA GLU A 32 6.82 -5.88 0.92
C GLU A 32 6.32 -7.33 0.86
N ALA A 33 5.05 -7.57 1.20
CA ALA A 33 4.47 -8.91 1.16
C ALA A 33 4.43 -9.49 -0.26
N LEU A 34 4.13 -8.66 -1.26
CA LEU A 34 4.16 -9.03 -2.68
C LEU A 34 5.57 -9.24 -3.18
N ALA A 35 6.53 -8.40 -2.78
CA ALA A 35 7.95 -8.56 -3.12
C ALA A 35 8.51 -9.89 -2.60
N ARG A 36 8.22 -10.23 -1.33
CA ARG A 36 8.59 -11.52 -0.71
C ARG A 36 8.01 -12.73 -1.46
N ARG A 37 6.89 -12.55 -2.16
CA ARG A 37 6.23 -13.59 -2.97
C ARG A 37 6.65 -13.57 -4.44
N GLY A 38 7.55 -12.67 -4.86
CA GLY A 38 7.90 -12.47 -6.26
C GLY A 38 6.76 -11.87 -7.12
N ALA A 39 5.69 -11.39 -6.49
CA ALA A 39 4.48 -10.91 -7.16
C ALA A 39 4.52 -9.40 -7.48
N LEU A 40 5.55 -8.68 -7.06
CA LEU A 40 5.63 -7.23 -7.23
C LEU A 40 5.87 -6.79 -8.68
N ARG A 41 6.50 -7.64 -9.52
CA ARG A 41 6.77 -7.33 -10.94
C ARG A 41 5.52 -6.95 -11.75
N ALA A 42 4.33 -7.38 -11.29
CA ALA A 42 3.06 -7.03 -11.94
C ALA A 42 2.63 -5.56 -11.72
N LEU A 43 3.12 -4.88 -10.67
CA LEU A 43 2.74 -3.51 -10.36
C LEU A 43 3.59 -2.46 -11.10
N ASP A 44 4.85 -2.79 -11.41
CA ASP A 44 5.77 -1.89 -12.13
C ASP A 44 5.47 -1.81 -13.65
N THR A 45 4.61 -2.69 -14.16
CA THR A 45 4.24 -2.74 -15.59
C THR A 45 3.00 -1.91 -15.91
N ALA A 46 2.29 -1.38 -14.90
CA ALA A 46 1.19 -0.47 -15.13
C ALA A 46 1.77 0.93 -15.45
N PRO A 47 1.57 1.47 -16.67
CA PRO A 47 1.97 2.84 -16.95
C PRO A 47 1.27 3.75 -15.94
N ALA A 48 2.04 4.65 -15.32
CA ALA A 48 1.48 5.73 -14.51
C ALA A 48 0.41 6.41 -15.36
N SER A 49 -0.83 6.45 -14.89
CA SER A 49 -1.96 7.05 -15.60
C SER A 49 -1.52 8.38 -16.21
N GLU A 50 -1.34 8.39 -17.53
CA GLU A 50 -1.15 9.61 -18.29
C GLU A 50 -2.49 10.34 -18.23
N GLU A 51 -2.62 11.27 -17.30
CA GLU A 51 -3.71 12.22 -17.32
C GLU A 51 -3.52 13.06 -18.61
N PRO A 52 -4.46 13.02 -19.57
CA PRO A 52 -4.30 13.75 -20.82
C PRO A 52 -4.27 15.25 -20.51
N PRO A 53 -3.46 16.05 -21.22
CA PRO A 53 -3.47 17.49 -21.01
C PRO A 53 -4.86 18.02 -21.33
N SER A 54 -5.45 18.76 -20.38
CA SER A 54 -6.69 19.49 -20.60
C SER A 54 -6.54 20.48 -21.78
N PRO A 55 -7.62 20.72 -22.55
CA PRO A 55 -7.60 21.57 -23.75
C PRO A 55 -7.33 23.05 -23.45
#